data_AF-A0A7J6N7C0-F1
#
_entry.id   AF-A0A7J6N7C0-F1
#
_cell.length_a   1.000
_cell.length_b   1.000
_cell.length_c   1.000
_cell.angle_alpha   90.00
_cell.angle_beta   90.00
_cell.angle_gamma   90.00
#
_symmetry.space_group_name_H-M   'P 1'
#
loop_
_entity.id
_entity.type
_entity.pdbx_description
1 polymer ?
#
loop_
_entity_poly.entity_id
_entity_poly.type
_entity_poly.pdbx_seq_one_letter_code
_entity_poly.pdbx_strand_id
1 'polypeptide(L)'
;MKLAFAVTTLIVAAAEYCQDICDGHAACADSKYGSYCKGNGVCFGLYHKDDGYCFQPTEQDSCDDYTLEPVACPEPQPTCQDVCNEMPQCRDSKWGSYCKTWQKPQVCFGIIKKDDDTLCFAPTDDDCE
;
A
#
# COMPACT_ATOMS: atom_id res chain seq x y z
N MET A 1 -7.88 27.15 23.75
CA MET A 1 -8.03 26.65 22.36
C MET A 1 -6.98 25.56 22.18
N LYS A 2 -7.38 24.28 22.11
CA LYS A 2 -6.46 23.16 21.89
C LYS A 2 -6.49 22.84 20.39
N LEU A 3 -5.36 23.05 19.70
CA LEU A 3 -5.20 22.67 18.30
C LEU A 3 -5.34 21.14 18.20
N ALA A 4 -6.36 20.68 17.48
CA ALA A 4 -6.42 19.33 16.99
C ALA A 4 -5.61 19.29 15.69
N PHE A 5 -4.45 18.64 15.72
CA PHE A 5 -3.76 18.23 14.49
C PHE A 5 -4.59 17.12 13.88
N ALA A 6 -5.32 17.44 12.80
CA ALA A 6 -5.90 16.43 11.95
C ALA A 6 -4.75 15.78 11.18
N VAL A 7 -4.31 14.61 11.65
CA VAL A 7 -3.49 13.71 10.83
C VAL A 7 -4.46 13.10 9.83
N THR A 8 -4.58 13.73 8.67
CA THR A 8 -5.30 13.19 7.52
C THR A 8 -4.54 11.94 7.10
N THR A 9 -5.11 10.77 7.37
CA THR A 9 -4.60 9.50 6.85
C THR A 9 -4.66 9.57 5.32
N LEU A 10 -3.54 9.88 4.69
CA LEU A 10 -3.30 9.68 3.27
C LEU A 10 -3.28 8.17 3.04
N ILE A 11 -4.46 7.57 2.94
CA ILE A 11 -4.61 6.26 2.30
C ILE A 11 -4.58 6.56 0.81
N VAL A 12 -3.39 6.90 0.29
CA VAL A 12 -3.17 6.79 -1.15
C VAL A 12 -3.25 5.30 -1.40
N ALA A 13 -4.35 4.87 -2.03
CA ALA A 13 -4.46 3.49 -2.47
C ALA A 13 -3.20 3.20 -3.30
N ALA A 14 -2.55 2.06 -3.08
CA ALA A 14 -1.39 1.64 -3.86
C ALA A 14 -1.62 1.76 -5.39
N ALA A 15 -2.90 1.65 -5.80
CA ALA A 15 -3.38 1.85 -7.16
C ALA A 15 -3.11 3.27 -7.73
N GLU A 16 -3.19 4.32 -6.91
CA GLU A 16 -3.05 5.72 -7.36
C GLU A 16 -1.69 6.33 -7.03
N TYR A 17 -0.86 5.66 -6.22
CA TYR A 17 0.44 6.20 -5.78
C TYR A 17 1.35 6.62 -6.93
N CYS A 18 1.55 5.74 -7.92
CA CYS A 18 2.40 6.05 -9.06
C CYS A 18 1.82 7.17 -9.92
N GLN A 19 0.49 7.23 -10.03
CA GLN A 19 -0.19 8.27 -10.81
C GLN A 19 -0.09 9.63 -10.12
N ASP A 20 -0.17 9.69 -8.79
CA ASP A 20 0.02 10.94 -8.03
C ASP A 20 1.43 11.54 -8.25
N ILE A 21 2.46 10.69 -8.23
CA ILE A 21 3.83 11.12 -8.58
C ILE A 21 3.92 11.56 -10.04
N CYS A 22 3.27 10.83 -10.95
CA CYS A 22 3.22 11.17 -12.37
C CYS A 22 2.58 12.53 -12.62
N ASP A 23 1.45 12.82 -11.96
CA ASP A 23 0.71 14.07 -12.10
C ASP A 23 1.53 15.27 -11.56
N GLY A 24 2.41 15.02 -10.60
CA GLY A 24 3.38 15.99 -10.10
C GLY A 24 4.58 16.25 -11.02
N HIS A 25 4.77 15.46 -12.08
CA HIS A 25 5.92 15.54 -12.98
C HIS A 25 5.49 15.74 -14.43
N ALA A 26 5.72 16.94 -14.98
CA ALA A 26 5.19 17.36 -16.29
C ALA A 26 5.47 16.37 -17.43
N ALA A 27 6.67 15.79 -17.47
CA ALA A 27 7.04 14.84 -18.52
C ALA A 27 6.22 13.53 -18.48
N CYS A 28 5.63 13.21 -17.32
CA CYS A 28 4.69 12.11 -17.14
C CYS A 28 3.24 12.57 -17.33
N ALA A 29 2.83 13.64 -16.62
CA ALA A 29 1.46 14.18 -16.62
C ALA A 29 0.96 14.56 -18.03
N ASP A 30 1.81 15.19 -18.84
CA ASP A 30 1.46 15.62 -20.20
C ASP A 30 1.65 14.50 -21.24
N SER A 31 2.16 13.34 -20.81
CA SER A 31 2.40 12.21 -21.70
C SER A 31 1.14 11.39 -21.95
N LYS A 32 1.12 10.64 -23.05
CA LYS A 32 0.05 9.67 -23.33
C LYS A 32 0.16 8.37 -22.51
N TYR A 33 1.18 8.23 -21.66
CA TYR A 33 1.54 6.96 -21.03
C TYR A 33 0.99 6.86 -19.60
N GLY A 34 1.12 7.92 -18.79
CA GLY A 34 0.82 7.89 -17.36
C GLY A 34 1.75 6.94 -16.57
N SER A 35 1.47 6.76 -15.27
CA SER A 35 2.19 5.79 -14.44
C SER A 35 1.25 4.98 -13.56
N TYR A 36 1.59 3.72 -13.32
CA TYR A 36 0.80 2.79 -12.52
C TYR A 36 1.73 1.79 -11.82
N CYS A 37 1.26 1.22 -10.72
CA CYS A 37 1.98 0.15 -10.02
C CYS A 37 1.95 -1.13 -10.85
N LYS A 38 3.13 -1.63 -11.24
CA LYS A 38 3.26 -2.91 -11.96
C LYS A 38 3.19 -4.07 -10.96
N GLY A 39 2.89 -5.27 -11.45
CA GLY A 39 2.83 -6.48 -10.61
C GLY A 39 4.16 -6.89 -9.96
N ASN A 40 5.27 -6.23 -10.28
CA ASN A 40 6.56 -6.42 -9.63
C ASN A 40 6.87 -5.35 -8.56
N GLY A 41 5.88 -4.58 -8.11
CA GLY A 41 6.02 -3.64 -7.00
C GLY A 41 6.68 -2.31 -7.34
N VAL A 42 6.86 -1.97 -8.63
CA VAL A 42 7.43 -0.68 -9.04
C VAL A 42 6.54 0.07 -10.02
N CYS A 43 6.61 1.39 -9.98
CA CYS A 43 5.89 2.27 -10.87
C CYS A 43 6.39 2.14 -12.31
N PHE A 44 5.45 2.16 -13.26
CA PHE A 44 5.78 2.21 -14.68
C PHE A 44 6.47 3.55 -15.01
N GLY A 45 7.67 3.49 -15.58
CA GLY A 45 8.35 4.65 -16.16
C GLY A 45 8.96 5.64 -15.17
N LEU A 46 8.66 5.56 -13.87
CA LEU A 46 9.19 6.48 -12.85
C LEU A 46 10.47 5.95 -12.22
N TYR A 47 11.49 6.81 -12.18
CA TYR A 47 12.78 6.52 -11.57
C TYR A 47 13.20 7.67 -10.65
N HIS A 48 13.90 7.33 -9.57
CA HIS A 48 14.52 8.30 -8.68
C HIS A 48 15.67 9.01 -9.40
N LYS A 49 15.65 10.34 -9.40
CA LYS A 49 16.69 11.16 -10.01
C LYS A 49 16.90 12.43 -9.19
N ASP A 50 18.13 12.63 -8.73
CA ASP A 50 18.48 13.73 -7.82
C ASP A 50 17.52 13.76 -6.61
N ASP A 51 16.94 14.93 -6.29
CA ASP A 51 15.94 15.09 -5.22
C ASP A 51 14.49 14.88 -5.71
N GLY A 52 14.30 14.31 -6.90
CA GLY A 52 12.99 14.15 -7.52
C GLY A 52 12.86 12.88 -8.35
N TYR A 53 12.11 13.01 -9.44
CA TYR A 53 11.77 11.91 -10.32
C TYR A 53 12.06 12.28 -11.77
N CYS A 54 12.32 11.26 -12.58
CA CYS A 54 12.23 11.36 -14.02
C CYS A 54 11.29 10.30 -14.56
N PHE A 55 10.81 10.51 -15.79
CA PHE A 55 9.84 9.66 -16.43
C PHE A 55 10.28 9.20 -17.82
N GLN A 56 10.44 7.89 -17.97
CA GLN A 56 10.46 7.25 -19.26
C GLN A 56 9.03 6.87 -19.70
N PRO A 57 8.70 7.05 -20.98
CA PRO A 57 9.64 7.22 -22.11
C PRO A 57 9.90 8.67 -22.53
N THR A 58 9.29 9.68 -21.89
CA THR A 58 9.37 11.07 -22.36
C THR A 58 10.76 11.70 -22.17
N GLU A 59 11.52 11.25 -21.17
CA GLU A 59 12.85 11.79 -20.82
C GLU A 59 13.99 10.80 -21.10
N GLN A 60 13.88 9.99 -22.15
CA GLN A 60 14.80 8.88 -22.45
C GLN A 60 16.29 9.26 -22.43
N ASP A 61 16.66 10.48 -22.85
CA ASP A 61 18.05 10.93 -22.89
C ASP A 61 18.64 11.28 -21.50
N SER A 62 17.79 11.54 -20.51
CA SER A 62 18.21 12.00 -19.18
C SER A 62 17.68 11.15 -18.02
N CYS A 63 16.80 10.20 -18.32
CA CYS A 63 16.19 9.27 -17.39
C CYS A 63 16.63 7.86 -17.77
N ASP A 64 17.82 7.46 -17.36
CA ASP A 64 18.43 6.18 -17.75
C ASP A 64 17.97 5.05 -16.80
N ASP A 65 17.16 4.13 -17.33
CA ASP A 65 16.57 3.01 -16.60
C ASP A 65 17.57 1.88 -16.28
N TYR A 66 18.79 1.94 -16.81
CA TYR A 66 19.87 1.00 -16.47
C TYR A 66 20.67 1.43 -15.23
N THR A 67 20.61 2.71 -14.88
CA THR A 67 21.43 3.28 -13.79
C THR A 67 20.60 3.87 -12.66
N LEU A 68 19.38 4.31 -12.93
CA LEU A 68 18.49 4.89 -11.93
C LEU A 68 17.61 3.83 -11.26
N GLU A 69 17.35 4.05 -9.97
CA GLU A 69 16.48 3.18 -9.19
C GLU A 69 15.01 3.42 -9.54
N PRO A 70 14.22 2.38 -9.86
CA PRO A 70 12.79 2.53 -10.12
C PRO A 70 12.03 2.91 -8.85
N VAL A 71 11.00 3.74 -8.99
CA VAL A 71 10.15 4.11 -7.85
C VAL A 71 9.31 2.90 -7.44
N ALA A 72 9.46 2.43 -6.20
CA ALA A 72 8.61 1.39 -5.65
C ALA A 72 7.20 1.93 -5.35
N CYS A 73 6.16 1.18 -5.70
CA CYS A 73 4.82 1.47 -5.18
C CYS A 73 4.68 0.87 -3.78
N PRO A 74 3.87 1.49 -2.90
CA PRO A 74 3.44 0.85 -1.67
C PRO A 74 2.80 -0.49 -2.01
N GLU A 75 3.22 -1.56 -1.34
CA GLU A 75 2.48 -2.81 -1.39
C GLU A 75 1.02 -2.53 -0.99
N PRO A 76 0.03 -3.11 -1.69
CA PRO A 76 -1.35 -3.02 -1.27
C PRO A 76 -1.43 -3.47 0.19
N GLN A 77 -1.99 -2.63 1.07
CA GLN A 77 -2.20 -3.09 2.44
C GLN A 77 -3.14 -4.29 2.40
N PRO A 78 -2.74 -5.43 3.01
CA PRO A 78 -3.57 -6.63 2.97
C PRO A 78 -4.91 -6.32 3.62
N THR A 79 -5.99 -6.72 2.97
CA THR A 79 -7.32 -6.62 3.59
C THR A 79 -7.41 -7.59 4.76
N CYS A 80 -8.35 -7.37 5.67
CA CYS A 80 -8.60 -8.35 6.74
C CYS A 80 -8.91 -9.75 6.22
N GLN A 81 -9.51 -9.85 5.03
CA GLN A 81 -9.75 -11.13 4.39
C GLN A 81 -8.46 -11.76 3.85
N ASP A 82 -7.53 -10.96 3.31
CA ASP A 82 -6.22 -11.46 2.86
C ASP A 82 -5.44 -12.03 4.06
N VAL A 83 -5.38 -11.29 5.17
CA VAL A 83 -4.76 -11.78 6.41
C VAL A 83 -5.45 -13.05 6.92
N CYS A 84 -6.78 -13.09 6.88
CA CYS A 84 -7.54 -14.29 7.27
C CYS A 84 -7.22 -15.51 6.41
N ASN A 85 -7.01 -15.32 5.10
CA ASN A 85 -6.72 -16.42 4.16
C ASN A 85 -5.34 -17.06 4.44
N GLU A 86 -4.41 -16.30 5.02
CA GLU A 86 -3.08 -16.78 5.42
C GLU A 86 -3.10 -17.57 6.74
N MET A 87 -4.18 -17.45 7.52
CA MET A 87 -4.35 -18.11 8.81
C MET A 87 -5.32 -19.30 8.68
N PRO A 88 -4.87 -20.56 8.74
CA PRO A 88 -5.75 -21.73 8.56
C PRO A 88 -6.98 -21.70 9.47
N GLN A 89 -6.81 -21.27 10.72
CA GLN A 89 -7.87 -21.17 11.70
C GLN A 89 -8.93 -20.11 11.35
N CYS A 90 -8.57 -19.09 10.56
CA CYS A 90 -9.51 -18.08 10.06
C CYS A 90 -10.11 -18.50 8.72
N ARG A 91 -9.26 -18.86 7.75
CA ARG A 91 -9.63 -19.31 6.40
C ARG A 91 -10.65 -20.46 6.42
N ASP A 92 -10.41 -21.44 7.26
CA ASP A 92 -11.23 -22.66 7.32
C ASP A 92 -12.41 -22.52 8.31
N SER A 93 -12.53 -21.36 8.98
CA SER A 93 -13.64 -21.05 9.87
C SER A 93 -14.90 -20.64 9.09
N LYS A 94 -16.05 -20.81 9.74
CA LYS A 94 -17.33 -20.26 9.24
C LYS A 94 -17.45 -18.72 9.39
N TRP A 95 -16.46 -18.07 10.01
CA TRP A 95 -16.56 -16.67 10.43
C TRP A 95 -15.90 -15.71 9.45
N GLY A 96 -14.72 -16.06 8.92
CA GLY A 96 -13.90 -15.17 8.11
C GLY A 96 -13.43 -13.92 8.86
N SER A 97 -12.92 -12.92 8.14
CA SER A 97 -12.55 -11.63 8.72
C SER A 97 -12.91 -10.47 7.81
N TYR A 98 -13.23 -9.33 8.43
CA TYR A 98 -13.55 -8.08 7.75
C TYR A 98 -13.07 -6.89 8.59
N CYS A 99 -12.92 -5.74 7.94
CA CYS A 99 -12.51 -4.51 8.63
C CYS A 99 -13.65 -3.92 9.46
N LYS A 100 -13.45 -3.75 10.76
CA LYS A 100 -14.38 -3.03 11.66
C LYS A 100 -14.15 -1.53 11.50
N THR A 101 -14.75 -0.96 10.46
CA THR A 101 -14.62 0.47 10.11
C THR A 101 -15.18 1.41 11.19
N TRP A 102 -15.99 0.90 12.11
CA TRP A 102 -16.57 1.63 13.24
C TRP A 102 -15.66 1.74 14.48
N GLN A 103 -14.48 1.10 14.49
CA GLN A 103 -13.49 1.20 15.56
C GLN A 103 -12.37 2.20 15.20
N LYS A 104 -11.71 2.79 16.22
CA LYS A 104 -10.55 3.67 16.05
C LYS A 104 -9.42 3.24 17.01
N PRO A 105 -8.29 2.69 16.53
CA PRO A 105 -7.99 2.38 15.12
C PRO A 105 -8.94 1.34 14.52
N GLN A 106 -9.06 1.31 13.19
CA GLN A 106 -9.76 0.24 12.50
C GLN A 106 -9.01 -1.07 12.73
N VAL A 107 -9.75 -2.14 13.00
CA VAL A 107 -9.18 -3.46 13.32
C VAL A 107 -9.93 -4.56 12.57
N CYS A 108 -9.25 -5.67 12.31
CA CYS A 108 -9.85 -6.83 11.69
C CYS A 108 -10.69 -7.62 12.68
N PHE A 109 -11.87 -8.10 12.25
CA PHE A 109 -12.69 -8.98 13.07
C PHE A 109 -11.92 -10.28 13.39
N GLY A 110 -11.85 -10.63 14.67
CA GLY A 110 -11.29 -11.89 15.15
C GLY A 110 -9.76 -11.98 15.11
N ILE A 111 -9.06 -11.16 14.33
CA ILE A 111 -7.60 -11.17 14.25
C ILE A 111 -7.01 -10.30 15.36
N ILE A 112 -6.19 -10.90 16.22
CA ILE A 112 -5.48 -10.26 17.32
C ILE A 112 -3.98 -10.36 17.02
N LYS A 113 -3.25 -9.26 17.24
CA LYS A 113 -1.80 -9.24 17.20
C LYS A 113 -1.26 -9.37 18.62
N LYS A 114 -0.47 -10.40 18.88
CA LYS A 114 0.15 -10.68 20.18
C LYS A 114 1.41 -9.83 20.39
N ASP A 115 1.93 -9.84 21.61
CA ASP A 115 3.14 -9.09 21.99
C ASP A 115 4.42 -9.54 21.26
N ASP A 116 4.45 -10.78 20.75
CA ASP A 116 5.54 -11.33 19.94
C ASP A 116 5.37 -11.07 18.43
N ASP A 117 4.50 -10.14 18.06
CA ASP A 117 4.08 -9.79 16.70
C ASP A 117 3.33 -10.89 15.92
N THR A 118 3.04 -12.05 16.54
CA THR A 118 2.24 -13.10 15.89
C THR A 118 0.75 -12.75 15.83
N LEU A 119 0.04 -13.35 14.85
CA LEU A 119 -1.39 -13.16 14.68
C LEU A 119 -2.17 -14.38 15.20
N CYS A 120 -3.35 -14.12 15.76
CA CYS A 120 -4.24 -15.11 16.37
C CYS A 120 -5.68 -14.87 15.95
N PHE A 121 -6.49 -15.92 15.76
CA PHE A 121 -7.91 -15.77 15.39
C PHE A 121 -8.85 -16.19 16.53
N ALA A 122 -9.26 -15.20 17.34
CA ALA A 122 -10.03 -15.39 18.57
C ALA A 122 -11.30 -16.26 18.46
N PRO A 123 -12.05 -16.27 17.32
CA PRO A 123 -13.23 -17.12 17.21
C PRO A 123 -12.97 -18.63 17.20
N THR A 124 -11.74 -19.07 16.98
CA THR A 124 -11.36 -20.49 16.94
C THR A 124 -10.19 -20.85 17.85
N ASP A 125 -9.36 -19.86 18.18
CA ASP A 125 -8.17 -20.04 19.00
C ASP A 125 -8.47 -19.57 20.43
N ASP A 126 -8.53 -20.51 21.37
CA ASP A 126 -8.86 -20.23 22.78
C ASP A 126 -7.75 -19.43 23.50
N ASP A 127 -6.52 -19.47 22.99
CA ASP A 127 -5.33 -18.80 23.55
C ASP A 127 -4.97 -17.48 22.83
N CYS A 128 -5.96 -16.78 22.28
CA CYS A 128 -5.76 -15.41 21.80
C CYS A 128 -5.88 -14.39 22.94
N GLU A 129 -4.88 -14.35 23.82
CA GLU A 129 -4.69 -13.29 24.81
C GLU A 129 -3.31 -12.65 24.66
#